data_AF-A0A1A9ZPA2-F1
#
_entry.id   AF-A0A1A9ZPA2-F1
#
_cell.length_a   1.000
_cell.length_b   1.000
_cell.length_c   1.000
_cell.angle_alpha   90.00
_cell.angle_beta   90.00
_cell.angle_gamma   90.00
#
_symmetry.space_group_name_H-M   'P 1'
#
loop_
_entity.id
_entity.type
_entity.pdbx_description
1 polymer ?
#
loop_
_entity_poly.entity_id
_entity_poly.type
_entity_poly.pdbx_seq_one_letter_code
_entity_poly.pdbx_strand_id
1 'polypeptide(L)'
;MKIISYPLLFALNHEIWRLFHYSSCKTSWVAFTNYVQFPSYLDITEDNLKSFVNSHTELYIGREGCSRELNDLAKNFANLSEEDQRKRLKEAEELQENLTKELDKQNANIYKIYMEKILSKGYSFVEDETKRLARLKAGKVTELKRSELAIKLNILEAFHVNKLTKEEL
;
A
#
# COMPACT_ATOMS: atom_id res chain seq x y z
N MET A 1 -37.01 10.98 -44.17
CA MET A 1 -37.52 10.54 -42.86
C MET A 1 -38.54 9.43 -43.11
N LYS A 2 -38.14 8.17 -42.96
CA LYS A 2 -38.99 6.98 -43.12
C LYS A 2 -38.77 6.12 -41.88
N ILE A 3 -39.81 6.01 -41.06
CA ILE A 3 -39.89 5.05 -39.95
C ILE A 3 -40.30 3.73 -40.59
N ILE A 4 -39.43 2.73 -40.53
CA ILE A 4 -39.77 1.36 -40.91
C ILE A 4 -39.41 0.48 -39.71
N SER A 5 -40.47 -0.02 -39.08
CA SER A 5 -40.46 -1.08 -38.08
C SER A 5 -40.44 -2.43 -38.80
N TYR A 6 -39.54 -3.33 -38.42
CA TYR A 6 -39.69 -4.76 -38.67
C TYR A 6 -39.09 -5.56 -37.48
N PRO A 7 -39.87 -6.44 -36.85
CA PRO A 7 -39.40 -7.48 -35.93
C PRO A 7 -39.26 -8.83 -36.68
N LEU A 8 -38.08 -9.43 -36.65
CA LEU A 8 -37.72 -10.78 -37.14
C LEU A 8 -36.35 -11.06 -36.49
N LEU A 9 -36.01 -12.13 -35.79
CA LEU A 9 -36.44 -13.52 -35.76
C LEU A 9 -36.16 -14.09 -34.36
N PHE A 10 -37.15 -14.71 -33.74
CA PHE A 10 -36.94 -15.74 -32.73
C PHE A 10 -37.79 -16.93 -33.15
N ALA A 11 -37.15 -17.92 -33.77
CA ALA A 11 -37.77 -19.20 -34.04
C ALA A 11 -36.70 -20.29 -33.97
N LEU A 12 -37.05 -21.31 -33.17
CA LEU A 12 -36.53 -22.68 -33.20
C LEU A 12 -35.19 -22.93 -32.48
N ASN A 13 -35.28 -23.24 -31.19
CA ASN A 13 -35.06 -24.64 -30.82
C ASN A 13 -35.84 -25.03 -29.57
N HIS A 14 -36.72 -26.01 -29.74
CA HIS A 14 -37.80 -26.38 -28.84
C HIS A 14 -37.47 -27.72 -28.19
N GLU A 15 -36.49 -27.77 -27.27
CA GLU A 15 -36.20 -29.04 -26.55
C GLU A 15 -35.41 -28.92 -25.24
N ILE A 16 -35.50 -27.80 -24.50
CA ILE A 16 -34.94 -27.69 -23.14
C ILE A 16 -35.92 -26.96 -22.21
N TRP A 17 -37.16 -27.44 -22.12
CA TRP A 17 -38.18 -26.88 -21.21
C TRP A 17 -38.88 -27.91 -20.31
N ARG A 18 -38.30 -29.09 -20.15
CA ARG A 18 -38.72 -30.05 -19.12
C ARG A 18 -37.50 -30.52 -18.36
N LEU A 19 -37.14 -29.80 -17.30
CA LEU A 19 -36.47 -30.30 -16.08
C LEU A 19 -36.11 -29.13 -15.13
N PHE A 20 -37.03 -28.21 -14.87
CA PHE A 20 -36.89 -27.28 -13.76
C PHE A 20 -38.22 -27.16 -13.00
N HIS A 21 -38.50 -28.20 -12.22
CA HIS A 21 -39.41 -28.16 -11.07
C HIS A 21 -38.79 -28.99 -9.94
N TYR A 22 -37.65 -28.53 -9.41
CA TYR A 22 -37.29 -28.74 -7.99
C TYR A 22 -36.03 -27.95 -7.63
N SER A 23 -36.22 -26.77 -7.05
CA SER A 23 -35.40 -26.10 -6.03
C SER A 23 -35.55 -24.60 -6.21
N SER A 24 -36.29 -24.00 -5.29
CA SER A 24 -36.38 -22.56 -5.10
C SER A 24 -35.01 -22.01 -4.68
N CYS A 25 -34.08 -21.88 -5.63
CA CYS A 25 -32.87 -21.08 -5.43
C CYS A 25 -33.23 -19.63 -5.77
N LYS A 26 -33.73 -18.89 -4.78
CA LYS A 26 -33.82 -17.43 -4.84
C LYS A 26 -32.39 -16.89 -4.87
N THR A 27 -31.77 -16.80 -6.04
CA THR A 27 -30.57 -15.97 -6.21
C THR A 27 -31.04 -14.52 -6.10
N SER A 28 -30.91 -13.92 -4.92
CA SER A 28 -31.06 -12.48 -4.78
C SER A 28 -29.94 -11.82 -5.57
N TRP A 29 -30.28 -11.24 -6.71
CA TRP A 29 -29.42 -10.26 -7.36
C TRP A 29 -29.30 -9.07 -6.41
N VAL A 30 -28.22 -9.04 -5.62
CA VAL A 30 -27.88 -7.85 -4.85
C VAL A 30 -27.49 -6.79 -5.86
N ALA A 31 -28.42 -5.87 -6.14
CA ALA A 31 -28.10 -4.69 -6.93
C ALA A 31 -27.07 -3.87 -6.15
N PHE A 32 -25.85 -3.75 -6.70
CA PHE A 32 -24.83 -2.84 -6.20
C PHE A 32 -25.29 -1.40 -6.52
N THR A 33 -26.12 -0.83 -5.65
CA THR A 33 -26.70 0.51 -5.85
C THR A 33 -25.80 1.64 -5.35
N ASN A 34 -24.74 1.32 -4.59
CA ASN A 34 -23.76 2.29 -4.11
C ASN A 34 -22.39 2.00 -4.73
N TYR A 35 -21.98 2.86 -5.65
CA TYR A 35 -20.61 2.91 -6.18
C TYR A 35 -20.18 4.37 -6.28
N VAL A 36 -18.89 4.62 -6.15
CA VAL A 36 -18.29 5.92 -6.43
C VAL A 36 -17.48 5.79 -7.71
N GLN A 37 -17.74 6.65 -8.68
CA GLN A 37 -17.05 6.62 -9.96
C GLN A 37 -15.68 7.31 -9.83
N PHE A 38 -14.64 6.67 -10.39
CA PHE A 38 -13.33 7.30 -10.50
C PHE A 38 -13.42 8.55 -11.42
N PRO A 39 -12.89 9.72 -11.02
CA PRO A 39 -13.06 10.95 -11.78
C PRO A 39 -12.48 10.85 -13.19
N SER A 40 -13.25 11.24 -14.21
CA SER A 40 -12.86 11.13 -15.62
C SER A 40 -11.73 12.08 -16.04
N TYR A 41 -11.41 13.08 -15.22
CA TYR A 41 -10.32 14.04 -15.46
C TYR A 41 -8.97 13.56 -14.89
N LEU A 42 -8.96 12.49 -14.09
CA LEU A 42 -7.74 11.93 -13.53
C LEU A 42 -7.22 10.83 -14.45
N ASP A 43 -5.90 10.85 -14.69
CA ASP A 43 -5.23 9.75 -15.37
C ASP A 43 -5.26 8.50 -14.51
N ILE A 44 -5.42 7.33 -15.15
CA ILE A 44 -5.41 6.03 -14.48
C ILE A 44 -3.95 5.65 -14.19
N THR A 45 -3.44 6.16 -13.08
CA THR A 45 -2.12 5.83 -12.53
C THR A 45 -2.25 5.11 -11.20
N GLU A 46 -1.23 4.35 -10.81
CA GLU A 46 -1.19 3.63 -9.53
C GLU A 46 -1.44 4.59 -8.35
N ASP A 47 -0.77 5.74 -8.34
CA ASP A 47 -0.89 6.74 -7.27
C ASP A 47 -2.30 7.34 -7.19
N ASN A 48 -2.92 7.66 -8.33
CA ASN A 48 -4.26 8.22 -8.36
C ASN A 48 -5.31 7.20 -7.89
N LEU A 49 -5.14 5.91 -8.24
CA LEU A 49 -6.00 4.83 -7.77
C LEU A 49 -5.86 4.62 -6.25
N LYS A 50 -4.63 4.60 -5.72
CA LYS A 50 -4.38 4.50 -4.28
C LYS A 50 -5.03 5.65 -3.52
N SER A 51 -4.85 6.88 -4.01
CA SER A 51 -5.45 8.07 -3.41
C SER A 51 -6.98 8.00 -3.42
N PHE A 52 -7.58 7.55 -4.52
CA PHE A 52 -9.04 7.44 -4.65
C PHE A 52 -9.65 6.41 -3.69
N VAL A 53 -9.00 5.26 -3.51
CA VAL A 53 -9.49 4.24 -2.57
C VAL A 53 -9.36 4.73 -1.12
N ASN A 54 -8.21 5.34 -0.79
CA ASN A 54 -7.97 5.90 0.54
C ASN A 54 -8.96 7.00 0.93
N SER A 55 -9.49 7.77 -0.03
CA SER A 55 -10.42 8.87 0.27
C SER A 55 -11.88 8.44 0.38
N HIS A 56 -12.24 7.27 -0.15
CA HIS A 56 -13.64 6.80 -0.20
C HIS A 56 -13.89 5.55 0.65
N THR A 57 -12.86 4.97 1.24
CA THR A 57 -12.95 3.78 2.07
C THR A 57 -12.06 3.91 3.31
N GLU A 58 -12.31 3.08 4.31
CA GLU A 58 -11.43 2.95 5.48
C GLU A 58 -10.16 2.13 5.16
N LEU A 59 -10.04 1.62 3.93
CA LEU A 59 -8.86 0.87 3.49
C LEU A 59 -7.70 1.81 3.27
N TYR A 60 -6.54 1.42 3.81
CA TYR A 60 -5.28 2.11 3.60
C TYR A 60 -4.42 1.35 2.60
N ILE A 61 -4.27 1.91 1.41
CA ILE A 61 -3.30 1.46 0.41
C ILE A 61 -2.08 2.38 0.51
N GLY A 62 -1.11 1.91 1.28
CA GLY A 62 0.19 2.57 1.43
C GLY A 62 1.13 2.32 0.24
N ARG A 63 2.33 2.90 0.33
CA ARG A 63 3.44 2.52 -0.54
C ARG A 63 3.86 1.07 -0.25
N GLU A 64 4.37 0.39 -1.26
CA GLU A 64 4.84 -0.98 -1.10
C GLU A 64 5.87 -1.09 0.03
N GLY A 65 5.63 -2.04 0.92
CA GLY A 65 6.46 -2.32 2.09
C GLY A 65 6.24 -1.42 3.30
N CYS A 66 5.37 -0.41 3.22
CA CYS A 66 5.04 0.42 4.38
C CYS A 66 3.86 -0.14 5.18
N SER A 67 4.07 -0.31 6.49
CA SER A 67 2.97 -0.50 7.45
C SER A 67 2.59 0.85 8.05
N ARG A 68 1.29 1.10 8.25
CA ARG A 68 0.79 2.33 8.89
C ARG A 68 1.36 2.47 10.31
N GLU A 69 1.25 1.41 11.11
CA GLU A 69 1.67 1.42 12.52
C GLU A 69 3.18 1.65 12.65
N LEU A 70 3.99 1.00 11.82
CA LEU A 70 5.44 1.20 11.82
C LEU A 70 5.84 2.59 11.29
N ASN A 71 5.11 3.14 10.31
CA ASN A 71 5.32 4.51 9.86
C ASN A 71 5.04 5.53 10.98
N ASP A 72 3.99 5.30 11.78
CA ASP A 72 3.66 6.18 12.89
C ASP A 72 4.76 6.16 13.97
N LEU A 73 5.41 5.02 14.20
CA LEU A 73 6.58 4.92 15.08
C LEU A 73 7.84 5.57 14.50
N ALA A 74 8.02 5.52 13.18
CA ALA A 74 9.16 6.13 12.48
C ALA A 74 9.07 7.65 12.39
N LYS A 75 7.85 8.21 12.44
CA LYS A 75 7.60 9.64 12.30
C LYS A 75 8.31 10.45 13.37
N ASN A 76 9.09 11.44 12.94
CA ASN A 76 9.91 12.31 13.82
C ASN A 76 10.87 11.54 14.74
N PHE A 77 11.17 10.27 14.46
CA PHE A 77 12.00 9.43 15.33
C PHE A 77 13.38 10.06 15.60
N ALA A 78 14.00 10.68 14.60
CA ALA A 78 15.30 11.33 14.72
C ALA A 78 15.34 12.51 15.71
N ASN A 79 14.20 13.18 15.93
CA ASN A 79 14.08 14.33 16.83
C ASN A 79 13.75 13.94 18.28
N LEU A 80 13.49 12.65 18.54
CA LEU A 80 13.19 12.16 19.87
C LEU A 80 14.44 12.08 20.76
N SER A 81 14.23 12.11 22.07
CA SER A 81 15.26 11.77 23.05
C SER A 81 15.71 10.32 22.85
N GLU A 82 16.94 9.97 23.25
CA GLU A 82 17.40 8.57 23.12
C GLU A 82 16.52 7.59 23.91
N GLU A 83 15.97 8.02 25.05
CA GLU A 83 15.05 7.20 25.84
C GLU A 83 13.76 6.90 25.04
N ASP A 84 13.19 7.92 24.40
CA ASP A 84 11.97 7.77 23.61
C ASP A 84 12.23 7.01 22.31
N GLN A 85 13.40 7.19 21.68
CA GLN A 85 13.85 6.36 20.55
C GLN A 85 13.91 4.88 20.94
N ARG A 86 14.46 4.56 22.11
CA ARG A 86 14.50 3.18 22.62
C ARG A 86 13.11 2.63 22.94
N LYS A 87 12.18 3.45 23.45
CA LYS A 87 10.78 3.05 23.66
C LYS A 87 10.10 2.71 22.33
N ARG A 88 10.22 3.59 21.33
CA ARG A 88 9.66 3.37 19.98
C ARG A 88 10.26 2.15 19.28
N LEU A 89 11.56 1.89 19.47
CA LEU A 89 12.21 0.70 18.95
C LEU A 89 11.60 -0.58 19.56
N LYS A 90 11.38 -0.60 20.88
CA LYS A 90 10.71 -1.73 21.55
C LYS A 90 9.28 -1.92 21.06
N GLU A 91 8.50 -0.84 20.92
CA GLU A 91 7.15 -0.89 20.35
C GLU A 91 7.16 -1.49 18.93
N ALA A 92 8.15 -1.14 18.11
CA ALA A 92 8.30 -1.70 16.77
C ALA A 92 8.67 -3.20 16.79
N GLU A 93 9.49 -3.64 17.75
CA GLU A 93 9.81 -5.06 17.96
C GLU A 93 8.57 -5.86 18.38
N GLU A 94 7.78 -5.34 19.33
CA GLU A 94 6.53 -5.95 19.76
C GLU A 94 5.52 -6.07 18.61
N LEU A 95 5.40 -5.02 17.78
CA LEU A 95 4.55 -5.07 16.58
C LEU A 95 5.06 -6.14 15.60
N GLN A 96 6.38 -6.25 15.40
CA GLN A 96 6.97 -7.25 14.52
C GLN A 96 6.65 -8.68 14.95
N GLU A 97 6.67 -8.97 16.25
CA GLU A 97 6.34 -10.30 16.79
C GLU A 97 4.88 -10.69 16.54
N ASN A 98 3.97 -9.72 16.52
CA ASN A 98 2.55 -9.92 16.26
C ASN A 98 2.22 -10.10 14.76
N LEU A 99 3.15 -9.82 13.85
CA LEU A 99 2.94 -10.01 12.42
C LEU A 99 2.92 -11.50 12.07
N THR A 100 1.97 -11.90 11.22
CA THR A 100 1.84 -13.30 10.77
C THR A 100 2.43 -13.53 9.38
N LYS A 101 2.40 -12.51 8.52
CA LYS A 101 2.91 -12.60 7.14
C LYS A 101 4.42 -12.40 7.08
N GLU A 102 5.10 -13.29 6.38
CA GLU A 102 6.56 -13.25 6.26
C GLU A 102 7.06 -11.97 5.57
N LEU A 103 6.37 -11.52 4.53
CA LEU A 103 6.70 -10.27 3.85
C LEU A 103 6.62 -9.06 4.80
N ASP A 104 5.58 -9.02 5.65
CA ASP A 104 5.40 -7.93 6.61
C ASP A 104 6.50 -7.97 7.68
N LYS A 105 6.92 -9.16 8.13
CA LYS A 105 8.05 -9.34 9.05
C LYS A 105 9.38 -8.86 8.44
N GLN A 106 9.61 -9.15 7.17
CA GLN A 106 10.80 -8.68 6.44
C GLN A 106 10.82 -7.16 6.36
N ASN A 107 9.68 -6.54 6.04
CA ASN A 107 9.56 -5.09 6.02
C ASN A 107 9.76 -4.49 7.41
N ALA A 108 9.13 -5.06 8.45
CA ALA A 108 9.31 -4.63 9.84
C ALA A 108 10.76 -4.71 10.30
N ASN A 109 11.49 -5.74 9.87
CA ASN A 109 12.92 -5.86 10.15
C ASN A 109 13.74 -4.69 9.56
N ILE A 110 13.33 -4.17 8.39
CA ILE A 110 13.99 -2.99 7.80
C ILE A 110 13.75 -1.75 8.67
N TYR A 111 12.52 -1.53 9.18
CA TYR A 111 12.25 -0.45 10.13
C TYR A 111 13.13 -0.54 11.37
N LYS A 112 13.23 -1.74 11.96
CA LYS A 112 14.09 -1.99 13.13
C LYS A 112 15.54 -1.62 12.86
N ILE A 113 16.11 -2.12 11.75
CA ILE A 113 17.50 -1.82 11.37
C ILE A 113 17.70 -0.31 11.21
N TYR A 114 16.77 0.40 10.58
CA TYR A 114 16.88 1.85 10.42
C TYR A 114 16.77 2.60 11.73
N MET A 115 15.85 2.21 12.63
CA MET A 115 15.77 2.78 13.98
C MET A 115 17.07 2.58 14.77
N GLU A 116 17.65 1.38 14.74
CA GLU A 116 18.95 1.08 15.38
C GLU A 116 20.10 1.91 14.79
N LYS A 117 20.12 2.09 13.46
CA LYS A 117 21.14 2.90 12.79
C LYS A 117 20.99 4.39 13.09
N ILE A 118 19.77 4.91 13.15
CA ILE A 118 19.51 6.31 13.54
C ILE A 118 19.88 6.52 15.01
N LEU A 119 19.58 5.55 15.89
CA LEU A 119 19.97 5.62 17.30
C LEU A 119 21.49 5.64 17.50
N SER A 120 22.24 4.93 16.65
CA SER A 120 23.71 4.81 16.76
C SER A 120 24.50 5.88 16.01
N LYS A 121 24.01 6.36 14.87
CA LYS A 121 24.72 7.29 13.98
C LYS A 121 24.08 8.68 13.88
N GLY A 122 22.88 8.86 14.45
CA GLY A 122 22.11 10.08 14.27
C GLY A 122 21.44 10.17 12.90
N TYR A 123 21.05 11.39 12.52
CA TYR A 123 20.26 11.62 11.31
C TYR A 123 21.09 11.53 10.03
N SER A 124 22.41 11.72 10.12
CA SER A 124 23.34 11.54 9.00
C SER A 124 23.14 10.21 8.25
N PHE A 125 22.75 9.14 8.96
CA PHE A 125 22.45 7.85 8.38
C PHE A 125 21.32 7.90 7.34
N VAL A 126 20.26 8.69 7.58
CA VAL A 126 19.10 8.77 6.68
C VAL A 126 19.53 9.34 5.34
N GLU A 127 20.31 10.42 5.35
CA GLU A 127 20.79 11.04 4.11
C GLU A 127 21.75 10.13 3.33
N ASP A 128 22.69 9.50 4.04
CA ASP A 128 23.70 8.63 3.44
C ASP A 128 23.06 7.38 2.84
N GLU A 129 22.12 6.78 3.56
CA GLU A 129 21.41 5.58 3.10
C GLU A 129 20.48 5.92 1.92
N THR A 130 19.79 7.06 1.93
CA THR A 130 18.99 7.53 0.79
C THR A 130 19.86 7.68 -0.45
N LYS A 131 21.01 8.34 -0.34
CA LYS A 131 21.96 8.50 -1.47
C LYS A 131 22.47 7.14 -1.96
N ARG A 132 22.80 6.23 -1.06
CA ARG A 132 23.31 4.89 -1.39
C ARG A 132 22.26 4.06 -2.13
N LEU A 133 21.03 4.00 -1.60
CA LEU A 133 19.94 3.24 -2.21
C LEU A 133 19.51 3.83 -3.55
N ALA A 134 19.44 5.16 -3.68
CA ALA A 134 19.13 5.83 -4.95
C ALA A 134 20.17 5.51 -6.03
N ARG A 135 21.47 5.56 -5.69
CA ARG A 135 22.56 5.19 -6.61
C ARG A 135 22.47 3.72 -7.04
N LEU A 136 22.18 2.81 -6.12
CA LEU A 136 22.03 1.38 -6.45
C LEU A 136 20.83 1.13 -7.35
N LYS A 137 19.70 1.81 -7.09
CA LYS A 137 18.48 1.70 -7.91
C LYS A 137 18.68 2.25 -9.33
N ALA A 138 19.46 3.33 -9.47
CA ALA A 138 19.81 3.91 -10.77
C ALA A 138 20.83 3.08 -11.56
N GLY A 139 21.56 2.18 -10.90
CA GLY A 139 22.48 1.25 -11.54
C GLY A 139 21.78 0.15 -12.33
N LYS A 140 22.58 -0.72 -12.96
CA LYS A 140 22.08 -1.90 -13.67
C LYS A 140 21.72 -2.99 -12.67
N VAL A 141 20.46 -3.04 -12.25
CA VAL A 141 19.90 -4.05 -11.36
C VAL A 141 18.76 -4.82 -12.05
N THR A 142 18.49 -6.04 -11.58
CA THR A 142 17.31 -6.81 -12.01
C THR A 142 16.03 -6.18 -11.49
N GLU A 143 14.89 -6.46 -12.12
CA GLU A 143 13.60 -5.88 -11.70
C GLU A 143 13.24 -6.24 -10.26
N LEU A 144 13.49 -7.48 -9.84
CA LEU A 144 13.31 -7.92 -8.46
C LEU A 144 14.16 -7.10 -7.46
N LYS A 145 15.41 -6.83 -7.80
CA LYS A 145 16.27 -6.00 -6.94
C LYS A 145 15.83 -4.54 -6.95
N ARG A 146 15.28 -4.06 -8.06
CA ARG A 146 14.76 -2.70 -8.18
C ARG A 146 13.54 -2.50 -7.27
N SER A 147 12.62 -3.46 -7.21
CA SER A 147 11.46 -3.41 -6.30
C SER A 147 11.89 -3.49 -4.84
N GLU A 148 12.82 -4.38 -4.47
CA GLU A 148 13.38 -4.45 -3.12
C GLU A 148 14.04 -3.11 -2.68
N LEU A 149 14.79 -2.46 -3.59
CA LEU A 149 15.38 -1.15 -3.32
C LEU A 149 14.31 -0.05 -3.22
N ALA A 150 13.24 -0.14 -4.00
CA ALA A 150 12.12 0.79 -3.91
C ALA A 150 11.39 0.66 -2.57
N ILE A 151 11.17 -0.56 -2.07
CA ILE A 151 10.59 -0.82 -0.75
C ILE A 151 11.48 -0.20 0.35
N LYS A 152 12.78 -0.43 0.31
CA LYS A 152 13.73 0.16 1.28
C LYS A 152 13.67 1.68 1.28
N LEU A 153 13.60 2.31 0.10
CA LEU A 153 13.44 3.76 -0.04
C LEU A 153 12.09 4.23 0.53
N ASN A 154 11.00 3.52 0.26
CA ASN A 154 9.67 3.87 0.79
C ASN A 154 9.64 3.84 2.33
N ILE A 155 10.28 2.84 2.93
CA ILE A 155 10.40 2.70 4.39
C ILE A 155 11.29 3.80 4.97
N LEU A 156 12.45 4.06 4.34
CA LEU A 156 13.40 5.07 4.79
C LEU A 156 12.78 6.47 4.78
N GLU A 157 11.89 6.76 3.82
CA GLU A 157 11.17 8.02 3.73
C GLU A 157 10.34 8.34 4.99
N ALA A 158 9.89 7.32 5.72
CA ALA A 158 9.14 7.53 6.97
C ALA A 158 9.98 8.20 8.08
N PHE A 159 11.31 8.14 7.96
CA PHE A 159 12.26 8.72 8.91
C PHE A 159 12.74 10.12 8.52
N HIS A 160 12.36 10.63 7.34
CA HIS A 160 12.71 11.99 6.93
C HIS A 160 12.01 13.03 7.82
N VAL A 161 12.76 14.06 8.23
CA VAL A 161 12.23 15.19 9.00
C VAL A 161 12.47 16.50 8.25
N ASN A 162 11.48 17.40 8.27
CA ASN A 162 11.58 18.71 7.63
C ASN A 162 12.55 19.66 8.38
N LYS A 163 12.67 19.48 9.69
CA LYS A 163 13.57 20.26 10.55
C LYS A 163 14.14 19.34 11.63
N LEU A 164 15.47 19.31 11.73
CA LEU A 164 16.17 18.68 12.83
C LEU A 164 16.14 19.62 14.03
N THR A 165 15.59 19.14 15.15
CA THR A 165 15.52 19.90 16.41
C THR A 165 16.49 19.34 17.46
N LYS A 166 17.07 18.17 17.20
CA LYS A 166 18.16 17.60 18.00
C LYS A 166 19.47 18.11 17.41
N GLU A 167 20.08 19.10 18.06
CA GLU A 167 21.46 19.49 17.75
C GLU A 167 22.33 18.27 18.04
N GLU A 168 23.02 17.75 17.02
CA GLU A 168 24.01 16.69 17.18
C GLU A 168 25.15 17.27 18.02
N LEU A 169 25.12 16.99 19.33
CA LEU A 169 26.16 17.36 20.32
C LEU A 169 27.41 16.49 20.14
#